data_AF-B7UI65-F1
#
_entry.id   AF-B7UI65-F1
#
_cell.length_a   1.000
_cell.length_b   1.000
_cell.length_c   1.000
_cell.angle_alpha   90.00
_cell.angle_beta   90.00
_cell.angle_gamma   90.00
#
_symmetry.space_group_name_H-M   'P 1'
#
loop_
_entity.id
_entity.type
_entity.pdbx_description
1 polymer ?
#
loop_
_entity_poly.entity_id
_entity_poly.type
_entity_poly.pdbx_seq_one_letter_code
_entity_poly.pdbx_strand_id
1 'polypeptide(L)'
;MFTNVNVDCCKTPGCKNLGLLNSQDYVAQGKNILCRECGYLFPVISEQSLNIYRNIVNHSWRGLICQCSTCGGTSLKKYGYSAQGQRRMYCHHCEKTFITLEHVITTPRGAQLALMIEQGEALADIRKSLLLNSTGLSRELLKLAREANYKESRQCFPASDITLSTRAFRVKYNGSNNSLYALVTAEEQSGRVVAISTNYSSSAVEQHYQYTSNYEERMSPGTLAHHVQRKELLTMRRDTLFDIDYGPAVLHQNDPGMLVKPVLPAYRHFELVRILTDEHSNNVQHYLDHECFILGGCLMANLQHIHQGRCHISFVKERGVAPATIDFPPRLFLSGGVRNNVWRAFSNRNYSMAVCNLTGSKKVREMRHATLNSATRFIHFVENHPFLISLNRMSPANVVSTLDILKHLWNKKLEHGTI
;
A
#
# COMPACT_ATOMS: atom_id res chain seq x y z
N MET A 1 -23.61 7.65 14.47
CA MET A 1 -22.45 8.42 13.99
C MET A 1 -21.54 7.48 13.23
N PHE A 2 -21.12 7.84 12.01
CA PHE A 2 -20.11 7.07 11.27
C PHE A 2 -18.80 7.06 12.08
N THR A 3 -18.15 5.91 12.22
CA THR A 3 -16.76 5.88 12.71
C THR A 3 -15.85 6.32 11.58
N ASN A 4 -15.86 7.62 11.30
CA ASN A 4 -14.86 8.21 10.43
C ASN A 4 -13.49 8.03 11.08
N VAL A 5 -12.51 7.63 10.28
CA VAL A 5 -11.13 7.54 10.71
C VAL A 5 -10.54 8.95 10.67
N ASN A 6 -10.08 9.43 11.82
CA ASN A 6 -9.28 10.64 11.95
C ASN A 6 -7.86 10.23 12.36
N VAL A 7 -6.87 10.82 11.70
CA VAL A 7 -5.46 10.49 11.88
C VAL A 7 -4.62 11.70 12.28
N ASP A 8 -5.24 12.82 12.65
CA ASP A 8 -4.59 14.08 12.98
C ASP A 8 -4.05 14.06 14.42
N CYS A 9 -3.03 13.24 14.61
CA CYS A 9 -2.29 13.08 15.85
C CYS A 9 -0.77 13.05 15.60
N CYS A 10 -0.02 13.18 16.68
CA CYS A 10 1.42 13.01 16.70
C CYS A 10 1.79 11.58 16.29
N LYS A 11 2.74 11.47 15.37
CA LYS A 11 3.25 10.19 14.81
C LYS A 11 4.73 10.00 15.16
N THR A 12 5.18 10.65 16.23
CA THR A 12 6.57 10.58 16.71
C THR A 12 6.69 9.45 17.72
N PRO A 13 7.41 8.36 17.40
CA PRO A 13 7.60 7.25 18.32
C PRO A 13 8.26 7.73 19.62
N GLY A 14 7.77 7.23 20.77
CA GLY A 14 8.24 7.63 22.10
C GLY A 14 7.62 8.92 22.66
N CYS A 15 6.86 9.68 21.86
CA CYS A 15 6.10 10.82 22.38
C CYS A 15 4.87 10.35 23.17
N LYS A 16 4.54 11.01 24.29
CA LYS A 16 3.32 10.73 25.06
C LYS A 16 2.02 10.93 24.26
N ASN A 17 2.08 11.79 23.23
CA ASN A 17 0.95 12.08 22.33
C ASN A 17 0.88 11.16 21.11
N LEU A 18 1.74 10.14 21.01
CA LEU A 18 1.73 9.20 19.89
C LEU A 18 0.32 8.60 19.70
N GLY A 19 -0.30 8.87 18.55
CA GLY A 19 -1.64 8.35 18.23
C GLY A 19 -2.80 9.00 18.99
N LEU A 20 -2.54 9.97 19.88
CA LEU A 20 -3.57 10.64 20.66
C LEU A 20 -4.23 11.76 19.83
N LEU A 21 -5.52 11.63 19.56
CA LEU A 21 -6.32 12.69 18.91
C LEU A 21 -6.63 13.80 19.91
N ASN A 22 -6.76 15.05 19.42
CA ASN A 22 -7.22 16.21 20.20
C ASN A 22 -6.44 16.45 21.52
N SER A 23 -5.13 16.20 21.52
CA SER A 23 -4.29 16.49 22.69
C SER A 23 -4.25 18.00 22.96
N GLN A 24 -4.24 18.38 24.24
CA GLN A 24 -4.07 19.77 24.67
C GLN A 24 -2.69 20.33 24.31
N ASP A 25 -1.73 19.46 24.00
CA ASP A 25 -0.39 19.84 23.58
C ASP A 25 -0.33 20.23 22.09
N TYR A 26 -1.43 20.10 21.35
CA TYR A 26 -1.50 20.42 19.94
C TYR A 26 -1.82 21.89 19.71
N VAL A 27 -0.98 22.55 18.91
CA VAL A 27 -1.13 23.95 18.55
C VAL A 27 -1.14 24.07 17.03
N ALA A 28 -2.15 24.74 16.48
CA ALA A 28 -2.20 25.01 15.04
C ALA A 28 -1.06 25.94 14.63
N GLN A 29 -0.33 25.57 13.58
CA GLN A 29 0.77 26.35 13.02
C GLN A 29 0.67 26.34 11.49
N GLY A 30 -0.05 27.34 10.96
CA GLY A 30 -0.38 27.40 9.53
C GLY A 30 -1.26 26.21 9.11
N LYS A 31 -0.81 25.43 8.12
CA LYS A 31 -1.49 24.21 7.63
C LYS A 31 -1.17 22.95 8.43
N ASN A 32 -0.29 23.06 9.43
CA ASN A 32 0.21 21.94 10.22
C ASN A 32 -0.20 22.09 11.69
N ILE A 33 0.00 21.02 12.46
CA ILE A 33 -0.17 21.00 13.91
C ILE A 33 1.20 20.72 14.55
N LEU A 34 1.59 21.58 15.49
CA LEU A 34 2.75 21.39 16.35
C LEU A 34 2.36 20.58 17.58
N CYS A 35 3.05 19.47 17.83
CA CYS A 35 2.99 18.77 19.11
C CYS A 35 4.01 19.37 20.08
N ARG A 36 3.56 20.13 21.09
CA ARG A 36 4.45 20.80 22.06
C ARG A 36 5.36 19.85 22.85
N GLU A 37 4.94 18.60 23.00
CA GLU A 37 5.71 17.59 23.75
C GLU A 37 6.98 17.11 23.06
N CYS A 38 6.93 16.96 21.75
CA CYS A 38 8.08 16.47 20.98
C CYS A 38 8.63 17.50 19.99
N GLY A 39 7.99 18.66 19.89
CA GLY A 39 8.33 19.71 18.93
C GLY A 39 8.05 19.35 17.47
N TYR A 40 7.43 18.21 17.19
CA TYR A 40 7.21 17.74 15.82
C TYR A 40 5.98 18.42 15.18
N LEU A 41 6.15 18.88 13.95
CA LEU A 41 5.09 19.39 13.09
C LEU A 41 4.54 18.28 12.21
N PHE A 42 3.24 17.98 12.33
CA PHE A 42 2.56 17.04 11.45
C PHE A 42 1.46 17.72 10.64
N PRO A 43 1.27 17.33 9.38
CA PRO A 43 0.23 17.90 8.53
C PRO A 43 -1.13 17.32 8.89
N VAL A 44 -2.17 18.12 8.67
CA VAL A 44 -3.57 17.73 8.78
C VAL A 44 -3.96 16.90 7.55
N ILE A 45 -4.61 15.76 7.78
CA ILE A 45 -5.18 14.90 6.74
C ILE A 45 -6.69 14.94 6.89
N SER A 46 -7.38 15.47 5.87
CA SER A 46 -8.83 15.63 5.90
C SER A 46 -9.53 14.31 6.17
N GLU A 47 -10.27 14.27 7.27
CA GLU A 47 -11.15 13.18 7.64
C GLU A 47 -12.13 12.86 6.50
N GLN A 48 -12.68 13.88 5.83
CA GLN A 48 -13.63 13.68 4.74
C GLN A 48 -12.97 12.95 3.54
N SER A 49 -11.88 13.49 3.01
CA SER A 49 -11.21 12.90 1.84
C SER A 49 -10.65 11.50 2.15
N LEU A 50 -10.10 11.30 3.35
CA LEU A 50 -9.63 9.99 3.80
C LEU A 50 -10.75 8.97 3.86
N ASN A 51 -11.90 9.32 4.44
CA ASN A 51 -13.01 8.38 4.59
C ASN A 51 -13.75 8.13 3.26
N ILE A 52 -13.82 9.11 2.34
CA ILE A 52 -14.33 8.88 0.98
C ILE A 52 -13.49 7.82 0.28
N TYR A 53 -12.17 8.02 0.22
CA TYR A 53 -11.26 7.08 -0.44
C TYR A 53 -11.32 5.69 0.22
N ARG A 54 -11.29 5.65 1.57
CA ARG A 54 -11.41 4.42 2.36
C ARG A 54 -12.70 3.66 2.05
N ASN A 55 -13.83 4.34 1.91
CA ASN A 55 -15.12 3.71 1.60
C ASN A 55 -15.16 3.07 0.21
N ILE A 56 -14.51 3.67 -0.78
CA ILE A 56 -14.36 3.10 -2.13
C ILE A 56 -13.62 1.76 -2.05
N VAL A 57 -12.47 1.73 -1.34
CA VAL A 57 -11.69 0.51 -1.15
C VAL A 57 -12.47 -0.52 -0.32
N ASN A 58 -13.18 -0.10 0.73
CA ASN A 58 -14.01 -1.01 1.52
C ASN A 58 -15.11 -1.67 0.68
N HIS A 59 -15.64 -0.96 -0.32
CA HIS A 59 -16.62 -1.51 -1.24
C HIS A 59 -16.01 -2.55 -2.19
N SER A 60 -14.79 -2.34 -2.69
CA SER A 60 -14.12 -3.35 -3.54
C SER A 60 -13.82 -4.65 -2.78
N TRP A 61 -13.54 -4.53 -1.48
CA TRP A 61 -13.30 -5.65 -0.56
C TRP A 61 -14.56 -6.18 0.15
N ARG A 62 -15.76 -5.71 -0.25
CA ARG A 62 -17.03 -6.08 0.41
C ARG A 62 -17.22 -7.59 0.48
N GLY A 63 -17.31 -8.11 1.71
CA GLY A 63 -17.56 -9.51 1.98
C GLY A 63 -16.35 -10.44 1.80
N LEU A 64 -15.17 -9.90 1.45
CA LEU A 64 -13.92 -10.63 1.29
C LEU A 64 -13.06 -10.63 2.57
N ILE A 65 -13.25 -9.62 3.41
CA ILE A 65 -12.53 -9.40 4.67
C ILE A 65 -13.52 -9.21 5.83
N CYS A 66 -13.04 -9.44 7.06
CA CYS A 66 -13.79 -9.27 8.31
C CYS A 66 -13.98 -7.79 8.69
N GLN A 67 -14.51 -6.98 7.76
CA GLN A 67 -14.72 -5.54 7.93
C GLN A 67 -15.99 -5.08 7.21
N CYS A 68 -16.73 -4.14 7.81
CA CYS A 68 -17.90 -3.53 7.19
C CYS A 68 -17.50 -2.74 5.93
N SER A 69 -18.12 -3.06 4.78
CA SER A 69 -17.83 -2.38 3.52
C SER A 69 -18.29 -0.91 3.45
N THR A 70 -19.09 -0.44 4.42
CA THR A 70 -19.62 0.93 4.44
C THR A 70 -18.87 1.84 5.38
N CYS A 71 -18.66 1.45 6.64
CA CYS A 71 -17.99 2.30 7.63
C CYS A 71 -16.60 1.79 8.03
N GLY A 72 -16.21 0.60 7.55
CA GLY A 72 -14.96 -0.03 7.92
C GLY A 72 -14.90 -0.53 9.37
N GLY A 73 -16.02 -0.59 10.09
CA GLY A 73 -16.08 -1.15 11.45
C GLY A 73 -15.91 -2.67 11.46
N THR A 74 -15.31 -3.20 12.52
CA THR A 74 -15.03 -4.63 12.71
C THR A 74 -16.01 -5.33 13.65
N SER A 75 -16.87 -4.60 14.36
CA SER A 75 -17.97 -5.18 15.14
C SER A 75 -19.08 -5.69 14.22
N LEU A 76 -19.03 -6.99 13.93
CA LEU A 76 -19.87 -7.69 12.97
C LEU A 76 -20.58 -8.87 13.63
N LYS A 77 -21.87 -9.04 13.32
CA LYS A 77 -22.71 -10.15 13.78
C LYS A 77 -23.31 -10.92 12.61
N LYS A 78 -23.42 -12.25 12.72
CA LYS A 78 -24.13 -13.09 11.74
C LYS A 78 -25.62 -12.70 11.70
N TYR A 79 -26.18 -12.51 10.51
CA TYR A 79 -27.54 -12.00 10.29
C TYR A 79 -28.29 -12.82 9.21
N GLY A 80 -28.34 -14.14 9.39
CA GLY A 80 -29.01 -15.06 8.49
C GLY A 80 -28.33 -15.22 7.12
N TYR A 81 -29.12 -15.57 6.11
CA TYR A 81 -28.68 -15.89 4.76
C TYR A 81 -29.43 -15.07 3.71
N SER A 82 -28.81 -14.87 2.54
CA SER A 82 -29.47 -14.32 1.36
C SER A 82 -30.39 -15.36 0.71
N ALA A 83 -31.24 -14.94 -0.23
CA ALA A 83 -32.05 -15.86 -1.04
C ALA A 83 -31.20 -16.87 -1.84
N GLN A 84 -29.93 -16.53 -2.10
CA GLN A 84 -28.96 -17.39 -2.78
C GLN A 84 -28.14 -18.24 -1.79
N GLY A 85 -28.55 -18.31 -0.53
CA GLY A 85 -27.88 -19.10 0.51
C GLY A 85 -26.55 -18.53 1.01
N GLN A 86 -26.17 -17.30 0.61
CA GLN A 86 -24.92 -16.70 1.07
C GLN A 86 -25.09 -16.04 2.44
N ARG A 87 -24.13 -16.23 3.34
CA ARG A 87 -24.16 -15.66 4.69
C ARG A 87 -24.19 -14.13 4.67
N ARG A 88 -25.08 -13.57 5.49
CA ARG A 88 -25.22 -12.13 5.69
C ARG A 88 -24.63 -11.73 7.05
N MET A 89 -23.94 -10.61 7.05
CA MET A 89 -23.36 -9.98 8.23
C MET A 89 -24.06 -8.64 8.49
N TYR A 90 -24.25 -8.30 9.76
CA TYR A 90 -24.76 -7.03 10.26
C TYR A 90 -23.63 -6.28 10.96
N CYS A 91 -23.48 -4.99 10.67
CA CYS A 91 -22.51 -4.13 11.33
C CYS A 91 -23.15 -3.33 12.46
N HIS A 92 -22.62 -3.45 13.69
CA HIS A 92 -23.14 -2.71 14.84
C HIS A 92 -22.87 -1.20 14.79
N HIS A 93 -21.91 -0.75 13.97
CA HIS A 93 -21.54 0.67 13.92
C HIS A 93 -22.44 1.49 13.00
N CYS A 94 -22.83 0.94 11.85
CA CYS A 94 -23.66 1.64 10.86
C CYS A 94 -25.00 0.96 10.59
N GLU A 95 -25.28 -0.13 11.29
CA GLU A 95 -26.54 -0.89 11.22
C GLU A 95 -26.86 -1.47 9.84
N LYS A 96 -25.89 -1.44 8.92
CA LYS A 96 -26.04 -2.00 7.57
C LYS A 96 -25.69 -3.47 7.54
N THR A 97 -26.34 -4.18 6.62
CA THR A 97 -26.01 -5.57 6.31
C THR A 97 -25.23 -5.69 5.01
N PHE A 98 -24.40 -6.72 4.93
CA PHE A 98 -23.73 -7.09 3.69
C PHE A 98 -23.56 -8.60 3.60
N ILE A 99 -23.36 -9.10 2.39
CA ILE A 99 -23.16 -10.53 2.13
C ILE A 99 -21.66 -10.83 2.19
N THR A 100 -21.28 -11.88 2.92
CA THR A 100 -19.92 -12.43 2.87
C THR A 100 -19.81 -13.41 1.73
N LEU A 101 -18.70 -13.35 1.00
CA LEU A 101 -18.45 -14.25 -0.11
C LEU A 101 -17.91 -15.57 0.45
N GLU A 102 -18.69 -16.64 0.31
CA GLU A 102 -18.32 -17.96 0.84
C GLU A 102 -17.66 -18.87 -0.19
N HIS A 103 -17.95 -18.64 -1.48
CA HIS A 103 -17.36 -19.30 -2.64
C HIS A 103 -17.32 -18.32 -3.82
N VAL A 104 -16.41 -18.55 -4.75
CA VAL A 104 -16.36 -17.85 -6.04
C VAL A 104 -16.41 -18.88 -7.16
N ILE A 105 -17.21 -18.60 -8.18
CA ILE A 105 -17.33 -19.42 -9.38
C ILE A 105 -16.52 -18.75 -10.48
N THR A 106 -15.42 -19.37 -10.87
CA THR A 106 -14.65 -18.97 -12.05
C THR A 106 -15.44 -19.34 -13.30
N THR A 107 -15.83 -18.34 -14.09
CA THR A 107 -16.51 -18.61 -15.37
C THR A 107 -15.49 -19.08 -16.42
N PRO A 108 -15.88 -19.87 -17.43
CA PRO A 108 -14.97 -20.25 -18.52
C PRO A 108 -14.32 -19.04 -19.20
N ARG A 109 -15.09 -17.96 -19.38
CA ARG A 109 -14.61 -16.68 -19.89
C ARG A 109 -13.56 -16.04 -18.96
N GLY A 110 -13.81 -16.04 -17.65
CA GLY A 110 -12.87 -15.52 -16.65
C GLY A 110 -11.56 -16.31 -16.60
N ALA A 111 -11.64 -17.65 -16.68
CA ALA A 111 -10.47 -18.51 -16.77
C ALA A 111 -9.65 -18.25 -18.04
N GLN A 112 -10.32 -18.10 -19.18
CA GLN A 112 -9.65 -17.76 -20.44
C GLN A 112 -9.01 -16.37 -20.38
N LEU A 113 -9.69 -15.36 -19.81
CA LEU A 113 -9.12 -14.03 -19.61
C LEU A 113 -7.87 -14.08 -18.73
N ALA A 114 -7.88 -14.85 -17.64
CA ALA A 114 -6.72 -15.01 -16.76
C ALA A 114 -5.53 -15.62 -17.51
N LEU A 115 -5.77 -16.66 -18.32
CA LEU A 115 -4.75 -17.31 -19.14
C LEU A 115 -4.15 -16.34 -20.16
N MET A 116 -4.99 -15.57 -20.86
CA MET A 116 -4.52 -14.58 -21.85
C MET A 116 -3.70 -13.46 -21.20
N ILE A 117 -4.06 -13.01 -19.99
CA ILE A 117 -3.27 -12.05 -19.21
C ILE A 117 -1.92 -12.67 -18.83
N GLU A 118 -1.91 -13.91 -18.32
CA GLU A 118 -0.68 -14.63 -17.95
C GLU A 118 0.27 -14.81 -19.15
N GLN A 119 -0.28 -15.08 -20.34
CA GLN A 119 0.47 -15.25 -21.58
C GLN A 119 0.93 -13.93 -22.22
N GLY A 120 0.42 -12.78 -21.77
CA GLY A 120 0.79 -11.48 -22.33
C GLY A 120 0.05 -11.07 -23.59
N GLU A 121 -1.13 -11.64 -23.85
CA GLU A 121 -1.91 -11.38 -25.06
C GLU A 121 -2.25 -9.89 -25.24
N ALA A 122 -2.38 -9.45 -26.50
CA ALA A 122 -2.73 -8.06 -26.77
C ALA A 122 -4.21 -7.77 -26.44
N LEU A 123 -4.51 -6.53 -26.04
CA LEU A 123 -5.91 -6.12 -25.75
C LEU A 123 -6.86 -6.32 -26.94
N ALA A 124 -6.36 -6.26 -28.17
CA ALA A 124 -7.15 -6.51 -29.37
C ALA A 124 -7.55 -7.99 -29.46
N ASP A 125 -6.61 -8.89 -29.21
CA ASP A 125 -6.82 -10.33 -29.27
C ASP A 125 -7.70 -10.81 -28.12
N ILE A 126 -7.52 -10.29 -26.90
CA ILE A 126 -8.43 -10.56 -25.76
C ILE A 126 -9.86 -10.19 -26.12
N ARG A 127 -10.09 -8.98 -26.66
CA ARG A 127 -11.43 -8.52 -27.02
C ARG A 127 -12.05 -9.36 -28.12
N LYS A 128 -11.26 -9.74 -29.13
CA LYS A 128 -11.70 -10.59 -30.23
C LYS A 128 -12.05 -12.01 -29.76
N SER A 129 -11.14 -12.67 -29.04
CA SER A 129 -11.29 -14.05 -28.58
C SER A 129 -12.41 -14.23 -27.55
N LEU A 130 -12.63 -13.22 -26.69
CA LEU A 130 -13.69 -13.26 -25.67
C LEU A 130 -15.00 -12.59 -26.11
N LEU A 131 -15.05 -12.04 -27.32
CA LEU A 131 -16.20 -11.29 -27.87
C LEU A 131 -16.62 -10.12 -26.94
N LEU A 132 -15.64 -9.32 -26.50
CA LEU A 132 -15.83 -8.22 -25.56
C LEU A 132 -15.59 -6.86 -26.23
N ASN A 133 -16.51 -5.91 -26.00
CA ASN A 133 -16.20 -4.49 -26.18
C ASN A 133 -15.41 -3.95 -24.97
N SER A 134 -15.00 -2.68 -25.01
CA SER A 134 -14.22 -2.06 -23.92
C SER A 134 -14.92 -2.13 -22.56
N THR A 135 -16.22 -1.85 -22.51
CA THR A 135 -17.03 -1.93 -21.28
C THR A 135 -17.15 -3.36 -20.76
N GLY A 136 -17.32 -4.33 -21.67
CA GLY A 136 -17.37 -5.75 -21.37
C GLY A 136 -16.05 -6.24 -20.76
N LEU A 137 -14.93 -5.85 -21.35
CA LEU A 137 -13.60 -6.14 -20.81
C LEU A 137 -13.40 -5.57 -19.40
N SER A 138 -13.77 -4.30 -19.16
CA SER A 138 -13.68 -3.71 -17.83
C SER A 138 -14.49 -4.47 -16.78
N ARG A 139 -15.69 -4.94 -17.14
CA ARG A 139 -16.54 -5.75 -16.23
C ARG A 139 -15.92 -7.11 -15.93
N GLU A 140 -15.35 -7.79 -16.93
CA GLU A 140 -14.71 -9.09 -16.71
C GLU A 140 -13.41 -8.97 -15.92
N LEU A 141 -12.61 -7.92 -16.15
CA LEU A 141 -11.43 -7.61 -15.32
C LEU A 141 -11.81 -7.38 -13.86
N LEU A 142 -12.88 -6.61 -13.59
CA LEU A 142 -13.34 -6.35 -12.22
C LEU A 142 -13.81 -7.64 -11.52
N LYS A 143 -14.51 -8.54 -12.23
CA LYS A 143 -14.92 -9.84 -11.69
C LYS A 143 -13.71 -10.72 -11.38
N LEU A 144 -12.75 -10.79 -12.30
CA LEU A 144 -11.54 -11.60 -12.13
C LEU A 144 -10.64 -11.06 -11.00
N ALA A 145 -10.51 -9.73 -10.88
CA ALA A 145 -9.82 -9.09 -9.75
C ALA A 145 -10.50 -9.40 -8.41
N ARG A 146 -11.84 -9.40 -8.37
CA ARG A 146 -12.60 -9.77 -7.17
C ARG A 146 -12.39 -11.24 -6.79
N GLU A 147 -12.33 -12.14 -7.77
CA GLU A 147 -12.00 -13.55 -7.56
C GLU A 147 -10.57 -13.73 -7.03
N ALA A 148 -9.60 -13.04 -7.63
CA ALA A 148 -8.22 -13.01 -7.17
C ALA A 148 -8.15 -12.57 -5.70
N ASN A 149 -8.79 -11.43 -5.36
CA ASN A 149 -8.81 -10.92 -3.99
C ASN A 149 -9.51 -11.84 -2.99
N TYR A 150 -10.55 -12.57 -3.42
CA TYR A 150 -11.18 -13.61 -2.59
C TYR A 150 -10.22 -14.77 -2.28
N LYS A 151 -9.47 -15.23 -3.30
CA LYS A 151 -8.48 -16.31 -3.10
C LYS A 151 -7.35 -15.84 -2.19
N GLU A 152 -6.85 -14.62 -2.40
CA GLU A 152 -5.79 -14.06 -1.58
C GLU A 152 -6.21 -13.74 -0.14
N SER A 153 -7.47 -13.35 0.11
CA SER A 153 -7.93 -13.02 1.47
C SER A 153 -8.07 -14.22 2.41
N ARG A 154 -8.00 -15.44 1.88
CA ARG A 154 -8.11 -16.70 2.66
C ARG A 154 -6.76 -17.38 2.90
N GLN A 155 -5.69 -16.71 2.52
CA GLN A 155 -4.36 -17.29 2.57
C GLN A 155 -3.72 -16.94 3.90
N CYS A 156 -3.14 -17.95 4.53
CA CYS A 156 -2.53 -17.80 5.85
C CYS A 156 -1.01 -17.72 5.72
N PHE A 157 -0.39 -16.92 6.58
CA PHE A 157 1.05 -16.90 6.72
C PHE A 157 1.46 -17.98 7.73
N PRO A 158 2.45 -18.83 7.42
CA PRO A 158 2.81 -19.96 8.26
C PRO A 158 3.52 -19.55 9.56
N ALA A 159 4.12 -18.36 9.59
CA ALA A 159 4.88 -17.86 10.72
C ALA A 159 4.06 -16.89 11.58
N SER A 160 4.17 -17.03 12.90
CA SER A 160 3.59 -16.07 13.85
C SER A 160 4.35 -14.73 13.89
N ASP A 161 5.63 -14.75 13.51
CA ASP A 161 6.44 -13.54 13.34
C ASP A 161 6.56 -13.26 11.85
N ILE A 162 5.90 -12.21 11.38
CA ILE A 162 5.89 -11.86 9.96
C ILE A 162 6.78 -10.66 9.69
N THR A 163 7.51 -10.73 8.58
CA THR A 163 8.31 -9.60 8.08
C THR A 163 7.71 -9.14 6.77
N LEU A 164 7.38 -7.86 6.69
CA LEU A 164 6.71 -7.25 5.55
C LEU A 164 7.61 -6.19 4.94
N SER A 165 7.74 -6.16 3.62
CA SER A 165 8.29 -5.00 2.91
C SER A 165 7.22 -4.25 2.13
N THR A 166 7.28 -2.93 2.18
CA THR A 166 6.40 -2.06 1.40
C THR A 166 7.22 -1.16 0.50
N ARG A 167 6.90 -1.19 -0.80
CA ARG A 167 7.51 -0.31 -1.80
C ARG A 167 6.47 0.45 -2.60
N ALA A 168 6.85 1.66 -2.99
CA ALA A 168 6.15 2.43 -4.00
C ALA A 168 6.70 2.13 -5.40
N PHE A 169 5.82 2.13 -6.39
CA PHE A 169 6.17 2.07 -7.80
C PHE A 169 5.12 2.80 -8.65
N ARG A 170 5.40 2.93 -9.94
CA ARG A 170 4.54 3.65 -10.88
C ARG A 170 4.11 2.73 -12.01
N VAL A 171 2.86 2.87 -12.43
CA VAL A 171 2.30 2.07 -13.54
C VAL A 171 1.66 3.02 -14.54
N LYS A 172 2.06 2.93 -15.80
CA LYS A 172 1.52 3.79 -16.85
C LYS A 172 0.09 3.37 -17.22
N TYR A 173 -0.66 4.28 -17.81
CA TYR A 173 -2.01 4.01 -18.30
C TYR A 173 -2.30 4.83 -19.56
N ASN A 174 -3.38 4.48 -20.26
CA ASN A 174 -3.85 5.12 -21.49
C ASN A 174 -2.80 5.28 -22.61
N GLY A 175 -1.71 4.52 -22.58
CA GLY A 175 -0.62 4.61 -23.55
C GLY A 175 0.17 5.92 -23.48
N SER A 176 0.07 6.68 -22.39
CA SER A 176 0.75 7.97 -22.23
C SER A 176 1.93 7.88 -21.26
N ASN A 177 2.56 9.02 -20.97
CA ASN A 177 3.55 9.14 -19.90
C ASN A 177 2.92 9.33 -18.51
N ASN A 178 1.58 9.37 -18.43
CA ASN A 178 0.89 9.46 -17.16
C ASN A 178 1.00 8.15 -16.38
N SER A 179 1.14 8.25 -15.07
CA SER A 179 1.27 7.08 -14.20
C SER A 179 0.35 7.11 -12.99
N LEU A 180 -0.07 5.93 -12.54
CA LEU A 180 -0.60 5.73 -11.20
C LEU A 180 0.55 5.62 -10.22
N TYR A 181 0.38 6.16 -9.02
CA TYR A 181 1.21 5.83 -7.88
C TYR A 181 0.63 4.59 -7.20
N ALA A 182 1.46 3.55 -7.06
CA ALA A 182 1.07 2.28 -6.47
C ALA A 182 1.94 1.93 -5.26
N LEU A 183 1.32 1.31 -4.26
CA LEU A 183 1.98 0.71 -3.11
C LEU A 183 1.78 -0.80 -3.18
N VAL A 184 2.84 -1.55 -2.94
CA VAL A 184 2.79 -3.00 -2.75
C VAL A 184 3.40 -3.36 -1.42
N THR A 185 2.75 -4.25 -0.68
CA THR A 185 3.31 -4.90 0.50
C THR A 185 3.44 -6.40 0.27
N ALA A 186 4.61 -6.96 0.54
CA ALA A 186 4.90 -8.39 0.44
C ALA A 186 5.48 -8.92 1.75
N GLU A 187 5.25 -10.20 2.03
CA GLU A 187 5.85 -10.92 3.15
C GLU A 187 7.21 -11.50 2.72
N GLU A 188 8.25 -11.26 3.51
CA GLU A 188 9.65 -11.47 3.10
C GLU A 188 10.09 -12.94 3.10
N GLN A 189 9.50 -13.79 3.94
CA GLN A 189 9.87 -15.20 4.01
C GLN A 189 9.30 -15.99 2.82
N SER A 190 8.02 -15.79 2.52
CA SER A 190 7.31 -16.48 1.43
C SER A 190 7.43 -15.77 0.08
N GLY A 191 7.76 -14.46 0.08
CA GLY A 191 7.69 -13.61 -1.11
C GLY A 191 6.26 -13.25 -1.53
N ARG A 192 5.25 -13.71 -0.79
CA ARG A 192 3.84 -13.51 -1.13
C ARG A 192 3.47 -12.04 -1.04
N VAL A 193 2.83 -11.51 -2.07
CA VAL A 193 2.28 -10.16 -2.05
C VAL A 193 0.96 -10.16 -1.29
N VAL A 194 0.90 -9.36 -0.22
CA VAL A 194 -0.26 -9.23 0.67
C VAL A 194 -1.30 -8.28 0.06
N ALA A 195 -0.87 -7.08 -0.35
CA ALA A 195 -1.77 -6.04 -0.82
C ALA A 195 -1.12 -5.17 -1.88
N ILE A 196 -1.93 -4.67 -2.80
CA ILE A 196 -1.58 -3.60 -3.75
C ILE A 196 -2.65 -2.51 -3.65
N SER A 197 -2.25 -1.25 -3.73
CA SER A 197 -3.18 -0.13 -3.76
C SER A 197 -2.66 0.96 -4.68
N THR A 198 -3.55 1.67 -5.35
CA THR A 198 -3.19 2.78 -6.25
C THR A 198 -3.87 4.06 -5.84
N ASN A 199 -3.38 5.20 -6.30
CA ASN A 199 -4.01 6.48 -6.04
C ASN A 199 -5.17 6.84 -7.00
N TYR A 200 -5.74 5.87 -7.71
CA TYR A 200 -6.97 6.07 -8.48
C TYR A 200 -8.19 6.02 -7.55
N SER A 201 -9.10 6.98 -7.70
CA SER A 201 -10.36 7.04 -6.98
C SER A 201 -11.52 7.14 -7.96
N SER A 202 -12.55 6.31 -7.79
CA SER A 202 -13.80 6.38 -8.57
C SER A 202 -14.81 7.38 -7.99
N SER A 203 -14.42 8.16 -6.98
CA SER A 203 -15.29 9.17 -6.38
C SER A 203 -14.50 10.43 -6.04
N ALA A 204 -15.22 11.55 -6.04
CA ALA A 204 -14.61 12.84 -5.81
C ALA A 204 -14.17 13.02 -4.37
N VAL A 205 -12.94 13.50 -4.20
CA VAL A 205 -12.40 14.02 -2.93
C VAL A 205 -12.24 15.52 -3.03
N GLU A 206 -11.96 16.18 -1.90
CA GLU A 206 -11.73 17.62 -1.87
C GLU A 206 -10.58 18.01 -2.79
N GLN A 207 -10.68 19.18 -3.42
CA GLN A 207 -9.73 19.64 -4.45
C GLN A 207 -8.27 19.60 -3.97
N HIS A 208 -8.02 19.93 -2.69
CA HIS A 208 -6.67 19.91 -2.11
C HIS A 208 -6.06 18.50 -2.02
N TYR A 209 -6.88 17.44 -2.13
CA TYR A 209 -6.45 16.04 -2.12
C TYR A 209 -6.43 15.40 -3.51
N GLN A 210 -6.72 16.17 -4.56
CA GLN A 210 -6.52 15.73 -5.94
C GLN A 210 -5.05 15.91 -6.33
N TYR A 211 -4.51 14.96 -7.07
CA TYR A 211 -3.14 15.02 -7.56
C TYR A 211 -3.09 15.66 -8.94
N THR A 212 -2.31 16.74 -9.08
CA THR A 212 -2.27 17.55 -10.31
C THR A 212 -0.86 17.88 -10.79
N SER A 213 0.17 17.31 -10.17
CA SER A 213 1.56 17.65 -10.51
C SER A 213 2.01 17.03 -11.82
N ASN A 214 2.78 17.80 -12.58
CA ASN A 214 3.51 17.35 -13.77
C ASN A 214 5.02 17.20 -13.49
N TYR A 215 5.47 17.63 -12.31
CA TYR A 215 6.86 17.51 -11.88
C TYR A 215 7.12 16.13 -11.28
N GLU A 216 8.36 15.66 -11.39
CA GLU A 216 8.82 14.43 -10.75
C GLU A 216 10.02 14.74 -9.87
N GLU A 217 9.92 14.42 -8.58
CA GLU A 217 11.05 14.43 -7.66
C GLU A 217 12.10 13.40 -8.10
N ARG A 218 13.21 13.89 -8.65
CA ARG A 218 14.32 13.03 -9.08
C ARG A 218 15.43 12.96 -8.03
N MET A 219 15.85 11.75 -7.74
CA MET A 219 17.05 11.47 -6.96
C MET A 219 18.26 11.42 -7.89
N SER A 220 19.26 12.27 -7.66
CA SER A 220 20.52 12.20 -8.40
C SER A 220 21.27 10.91 -8.04
N PRO A 221 22.17 10.41 -8.90
CA PRO A 221 23.10 9.35 -8.54
C PRO A 221 23.89 9.71 -7.28
N GLY A 222 24.22 8.71 -6.46
CA GLY A 222 24.94 8.91 -5.21
C GLY A 222 25.02 7.66 -4.36
N THR A 223 25.63 7.80 -3.18
CA THR A 223 25.59 6.77 -2.13
C THR A 223 24.19 6.69 -1.51
N LEU A 224 23.86 5.57 -0.85
CA LEU A 224 22.58 5.46 -0.14
C LEU A 224 22.42 6.52 0.96
N ALA A 225 23.50 6.90 1.63
CA ALA A 225 23.48 7.98 2.61
C ALA A 225 23.07 9.32 1.97
N HIS A 226 23.65 9.64 0.81
CA HIS A 226 23.27 10.83 0.05
C HIS A 226 21.81 10.78 -0.41
N HIS A 227 21.32 9.60 -0.82
CA HIS A 227 19.90 9.41 -1.18
C HIS A 227 18.97 9.65 0.00
N VAL A 228 19.27 9.11 1.17
CA VAL A 228 18.48 9.33 2.39
C VAL A 228 18.44 10.82 2.75
N GLN A 229 19.60 11.47 2.81
CA GLN A 229 19.69 12.89 3.19
C GLN A 229 18.98 13.80 2.19
N ARG A 230 19.14 13.54 0.89
CA ARG A 230 18.44 14.30 -0.14
C ARG A 230 16.94 14.07 -0.09
N LYS A 231 16.47 12.87 0.25
CA LYS A 231 15.04 12.60 0.38
C LYS A 231 14.41 13.38 1.54
N GLU A 232 15.10 13.47 2.68
CA GLU A 232 14.67 14.32 3.80
C GLU A 232 14.58 15.79 3.38
N LEU A 233 15.61 16.30 2.67
CA LEU A 233 15.61 17.68 2.17
C LEU A 233 14.48 17.96 1.17
N LEU A 234 14.19 17.01 0.26
CA LEU A 234 13.05 17.13 -0.64
C LEU A 234 11.73 17.18 0.14
N THR A 235 11.56 16.29 1.11
CA THR A 235 10.35 16.23 1.94
C THR A 235 10.12 17.54 2.71
N MET A 236 11.18 18.17 3.23
CA MET A 236 11.10 19.48 3.90
C MET A 236 10.70 20.64 3.00
N ARG A 237 10.99 20.54 1.69
CA ARG A 237 10.71 21.60 0.72
C ARG A 237 9.28 21.55 0.17
N ARG A 238 8.55 20.47 0.42
CA ARG A 238 7.14 20.35 0.02
C ARG A 238 6.28 21.30 0.85
N ASP A 239 5.24 21.86 0.23
CA ASP A 239 4.23 22.67 0.93
C ASP A 239 3.58 21.91 2.09
N THR A 240 3.28 20.62 1.85
CA THR A 240 2.81 19.67 2.85
C THR A 240 3.71 18.46 2.80
N LEU A 241 4.14 17.92 3.95
CA LEU A 241 5.14 16.83 3.98
C LEU A 241 4.80 15.63 3.09
N PHE A 242 3.50 15.33 2.93
CA PHE A 242 3.01 14.20 2.15
C PHE A 242 2.74 14.50 0.66
N ASP A 243 2.94 15.73 0.20
CA ASP A 243 2.73 16.16 -1.19
C ASP A 243 3.90 15.75 -2.08
N ILE A 244 4.04 14.45 -2.30
CA ILE A 244 5.03 13.89 -3.23
C ILE A 244 4.68 14.22 -4.68
N ASP A 245 5.65 14.72 -5.43
CA ASP A 245 5.55 14.85 -6.89
C ASP A 245 6.17 13.61 -7.57
N TYR A 246 5.32 12.71 -8.09
CA TYR A 246 5.76 11.45 -8.71
C TYR A 246 5.75 11.47 -10.25
N GLY A 247 5.50 12.63 -10.86
CA GLY A 247 5.40 12.82 -12.30
C GLY A 247 3.96 13.03 -12.78
N PRO A 248 3.76 13.16 -14.11
CA PRO A 248 2.47 13.47 -14.70
C PRO A 248 1.45 12.35 -14.48
N ALA A 249 0.21 12.75 -14.24
CA ALA A 249 -0.87 11.82 -13.92
C ALA A 249 -2.25 12.37 -14.36
N VAL A 250 -2.34 12.80 -15.61
CA VAL A 250 -3.56 13.39 -16.19
C VAL A 250 -4.51 12.30 -16.68
N LEU A 251 -5.80 12.41 -16.34
CA LEU A 251 -6.86 11.53 -16.83
C LEU A 251 -7.42 12.02 -18.16
N HIS A 252 -8.06 11.12 -18.92
CA HIS A 252 -8.86 11.54 -20.08
C HIS A 252 -10.08 12.34 -19.60
N GLN A 253 -10.56 13.27 -20.43
CA GLN A 253 -11.68 14.16 -20.11
C GLN A 253 -12.95 13.43 -19.66
N ASN A 254 -13.17 12.21 -20.15
CA ASN A 254 -14.36 11.40 -19.86
C ASN A 254 -14.08 10.28 -18.83
N ASP A 255 -12.93 10.26 -18.16
CA ASP A 255 -12.71 9.30 -17.06
C ASP A 255 -13.60 9.70 -15.88
N PRO A 256 -14.42 8.78 -15.34
CA PRO A 256 -15.33 9.08 -14.24
C PRO A 256 -14.62 9.20 -12.88
N GLY A 257 -13.33 8.85 -12.81
CA GLY A 257 -12.53 8.91 -11.60
C GLY A 257 -11.64 10.14 -11.50
N MET A 258 -10.75 10.11 -10.53
CA MET A 258 -9.70 11.11 -10.32
C MET A 258 -8.47 10.47 -9.71
N LEU A 259 -7.33 11.13 -9.83
CA LEU A 259 -6.13 10.75 -9.09
C LEU A 259 -6.05 11.56 -7.81
N VAL A 260 -5.88 10.87 -6.69
CA VAL A 260 -5.77 11.48 -5.38
C VAL A 260 -4.32 11.54 -4.93
N LYS A 261 -4.00 12.40 -3.97
CA LYS A 261 -2.68 12.44 -3.37
C LYS A 261 -2.35 11.09 -2.70
N PRO A 262 -1.13 10.54 -2.86
CA PRO A 262 -0.75 9.23 -2.34
C PRO A 262 -0.89 9.01 -0.82
N VAL A 263 -1.07 10.07 -0.03
CA VAL A 263 -1.38 9.96 1.39
C VAL A 263 -2.67 9.17 1.65
N LEU A 264 -3.74 9.40 0.90
CA LEU A 264 -5.02 8.70 1.11
C LEU A 264 -4.92 7.18 0.89
N PRO A 265 -4.38 6.69 -0.25
CA PRO A 265 -4.17 5.26 -0.44
C PRO A 265 -3.19 4.66 0.56
N ALA A 266 -2.16 5.38 1.01
CA ALA A 266 -1.21 4.83 1.97
C ALA A 266 -1.86 4.45 3.31
N TYR A 267 -2.70 5.32 3.88
CA TYR A 267 -3.39 5.00 5.14
C TYR A 267 -4.32 3.81 4.97
N ARG A 268 -5.10 3.78 3.89
CA ARG A 268 -6.01 2.65 3.66
C ARG A 268 -5.26 1.35 3.34
N HIS A 269 -4.13 1.44 2.63
CA HIS A 269 -3.29 0.30 2.27
C HIS A 269 -2.81 -0.43 3.52
N PHE A 270 -2.29 0.28 4.51
CA PHE A 270 -1.82 -0.36 5.73
C PHE A 270 -2.93 -0.88 6.63
N GLU A 271 -4.11 -0.25 6.65
CA GLU A 271 -5.30 -0.87 7.27
C GLU A 271 -5.63 -2.21 6.60
N LEU A 272 -5.53 -2.29 5.27
CA LEU A 272 -5.82 -3.51 4.52
C LEU A 272 -4.77 -4.59 4.78
N VAL A 273 -3.48 -4.22 4.73
CA VAL A 273 -2.37 -5.10 5.09
C VAL A 273 -2.60 -5.69 6.47
N ARG A 274 -2.88 -4.84 7.48
CA ARG A 274 -3.17 -5.31 8.84
C ARG A 274 -4.32 -6.31 8.83
N ILE A 275 -5.47 -5.98 8.23
CA ILE A 275 -6.62 -6.90 8.20
C ILE A 275 -6.26 -8.26 7.58
N LEU A 276 -5.43 -8.27 6.54
CA LEU A 276 -5.02 -9.50 5.85
C LEU A 276 -3.93 -10.29 6.60
N THR A 277 -3.33 -9.74 7.65
CA THR A 277 -2.23 -10.38 8.40
C THR A 277 -2.48 -10.56 9.90
N ASP A 278 -3.38 -9.79 10.51
CA ASP A 278 -3.57 -9.67 11.97
C ASP A 278 -4.09 -10.96 12.62
N GLU A 279 -4.99 -11.70 11.95
CA GLU A 279 -5.56 -12.95 12.52
C GLU A 279 -4.50 -14.02 12.82
N HIS A 280 -3.27 -13.91 12.29
CA HIS A 280 -2.25 -14.94 12.38
C HIS A 280 -0.89 -14.47 12.88
N SER A 281 -0.70 -13.16 13.13
CA SER A 281 0.60 -12.60 13.51
C SER A 281 0.66 -12.16 14.98
N ASN A 282 1.66 -12.67 15.69
CA ASN A 282 1.99 -12.24 17.04
C ASN A 282 2.86 -10.98 17.00
N ASN A 283 3.94 -11.01 16.18
CA ASN A 283 4.82 -9.88 15.95
C ASN A 283 4.95 -9.57 14.46
N VAL A 284 5.08 -8.28 14.15
CA VAL A 284 5.17 -7.77 12.78
C VAL A 284 6.35 -6.83 12.64
N GLN A 285 7.22 -7.09 11.67
CA GLN A 285 8.24 -6.15 11.23
C GLN A 285 7.87 -5.56 9.87
N HIS A 286 7.75 -4.24 9.78
CA HIS A 286 7.60 -3.51 8.53
C HIS A 286 8.92 -2.88 8.10
N TYR A 287 9.38 -3.21 6.90
CA TYR A 287 10.43 -2.51 6.16
C TYR A 287 9.78 -1.64 5.09
N LEU A 288 9.98 -0.34 5.18
CA LEU A 288 9.28 0.63 4.35
C LEU A 288 10.26 1.35 3.43
N ASP A 289 9.81 1.62 2.21
CA ASP A 289 10.43 2.66 1.40
C ASP A 289 10.38 4.01 2.14
N HIS A 290 11.38 4.85 1.90
CA HIS A 290 11.62 6.08 2.68
C HIS A 290 10.67 7.21 2.25
N GLU A 291 9.43 7.14 2.72
CA GLU A 291 8.44 8.20 2.59
C GLU A 291 7.62 8.46 3.85
N CYS A 292 7.34 9.74 4.10
CA CYS A 292 6.77 10.18 5.38
C CYS A 292 5.31 9.72 5.59
N PHE A 293 4.51 9.70 4.52
CA PHE A 293 3.11 9.27 4.54
C PHE A 293 2.95 7.75 4.51
N ILE A 294 3.91 7.02 3.94
CA ILE A 294 3.98 5.56 4.04
C ILE A 294 4.20 5.18 5.51
N LEU A 295 5.16 5.84 6.19
CA LEU A 295 5.32 5.65 7.64
C LEU A 295 4.04 6.02 8.40
N GLY A 296 3.44 7.16 8.10
CA GLY A 296 2.23 7.62 8.79
C GLY A 296 1.08 6.61 8.69
N GLY A 297 0.81 6.09 7.49
CA GLY A 297 -0.20 5.05 7.29
C GLY A 297 0.12 3.75 8.01
N CYS A 298 1.37 3.28 7.93
CA CYS A 298 1.82 2.06 8.59
C CYS A 298 1.72 2.15 10.12
N LEU A 299 2.16 3.28 10.68
CA LEU A 299 2.12 3.55 12.11
C LEU A 299 0.68 3.61 12.62
N MET A 300 -0.20 4.35 11.94
CA MET A 300 -1.59 4.49 12.39
C MET A 300 -2.37 3.18 12.27
N ALA A 301 -2.15 2.41 11.22
CA ALA A 301 -2.76 1.09 11.10
C ALA A 301 -2.32 0.13 12.21
N ASN A 302 -1.10 0.27 12.73
CA ASN A 302 -0.50 -0.64 13.72
C ASN A 302 -0.36 -0.03 15.13
N LEU A 303 -0.99 1.10 15.42
CA LEU A 303 -0.75 1.90 16.63
C LEU A 303 -0.80 1.07 17.92
N GLN A 304 -1.84 0.23 18.08
CA GLN A 304 -2.00 -0.63 19.24
C GLN A 304 -0.84 -1.64 19.37
N HIS A 305 -0.39 -2.24 18.28
CA HIS A 305 0.72 -3.21 18.29
C HIS A 305 2.05 -2.52 18.59
N ILE A 306 2.23 -1.28 18.15
CA ILE A 306 3.41 -0.47 18.49
C ILE A 306 3.45 -0.20 19.99
N HIS A 307 2.33 0.21 20.60
CA HIS A 307 2.25 0.40 22.04
C HIS A 307 2.52 -0.88 22.84
N GLN A 308 2.12 -2.03 22.30
CA GLN A 308 2.36 -3.34 22.90
C GLN A 308 3.77 -3.90 22.62
N GLY A 309 4.59 -3.21 21.82
CA GLY A 309 5.92 -3.70 21.43
C GLY A 309 5.90 -4.87 20.45
N ARG A 310 4.75 -5.14 19.80
CA ARG A 310 4.54 -6.24 18.84
C ARG A 310 4.71 -5.82 17.38
N CYS A 311 4.76 -4.53 17.10
CA CYS A 311 5.00 -4.01 15.75
C CYS A 311 6.24 -3.12 15.73
N HIS A 312 7.12 -3.40 14.78
CA HIS A 312 8.35 -2.67 14.54
C HIS A 312 8.37 -2.16 13.10
N ILE A 313 8.84 -0.94 12.91
CA ILE A 313 8.83 -0.23 11.65
C ILE A 313 10.21 0.34 11.43
N SER A 314 10.78 0.08 10.26
CA SER A 314 12.05 0.65 9.82
C SER A 314 11.94 1.18 8.40
N PHE A 315 12.62 2.28 8.11
CA PHE A 315 12.92 2.62 6.73
C PHE A 315 14.10 1.81 6.23
N VAL A 316 14.03 1.42 4.95
CA VAL A 316 15.10 0.72 4.26
C VAL A 316 15.35 1.40 2.92
N LYS A 317 16.63 1.55 2.57
CA LYS A 317 17.09 1.79 1.21
C LYS A 317 18.08 0.70 0.88
N GLU A 318 17.92 0.04 -0.24
CA GLU A 318 18.83 -1.02 -0.67
C GLU A 318 19.09 -0.95 -2.18
N ARG A 319 20.25 -1.48 -2.59
CA ARG A 319 20.66 -1.58 -3.98
C ARG A 319 21.62 -2.75 -4.17
N GLY A 320 21.45 -3.47 -5.27
CA GLY A 320 22.31 -4.59 -5.63
C GLY A 320 21.78 -5.93 -5.12
N VAL A 321 22.61 -6.96 -5.14
CA VAL A 321 22.21 -8.33 -4.79
C VAL A 321 22.67 -8.63 -3.37
N ALA A 322 21.72 -8.88 -2.46
CA ALA A 322 22.01 -9.16 -1.07
C ALA A 322 22.93 -10.39 -0.92
N PRO A 323 24.04 -10.29 -0.16
CA PRO A 323 24.88 -11.45 0.14
C PRO A 323 24.17 -12.38 1.15
N ALA A 324 24.58 -13.65 1.20
CA ALA A 324 24.05 -14.62 2.16
C ALA A 324 24.25 -14.19 3.62
N THR A 325 25.37 -13.52 3.93
CA THR A 325 25.64 -12.93 5.24
C THR A 325 26.19 -11.52 5.13
N ILE A 326 25.79 -10.67 6.08
CA ILE A 326 26.34 -9.33 6.30
C ILE A 326 27.09 -9.37 7.63
N ASP A 327 28.41 -9.50 7.55
CA ASP A 327 29.28 -9.70 8.72
C ASP A 327 30.16 -8.49 9.06
N PHE A 328 29.99 -7.38 8.35
CA PHE A 328 30.73 -6.13 8.60
C PHE A 328 29.91 -5.13 9.44
N PRO A 329 30.56 -4.34 10.31
CA PRO A 329 29.89 -3.36 11.15
C PRO A 329 29.25 -2.24 10.31
N PRO A 330 28.08 -1.70 10.72
CA PRO A 330 27.45 -0.60 10.00
C PRO A 330 28.18 0.72 10.22
N ARG A 331 28.18 1.58 9.20
CA ARG A 331 28.52 3.00 9.35
C ARG A 331 27.28 3.78 9.78
N LEU A 332 27.40 4.58 10.83
CA LEU A 332 26.31 5.42 11.31
C LEU A 332 26.32 6.77 10.60
N PHE A 333 25.14 7.29 10.27
CA PHE A 333 24.98 8.66 9.78
C PHE A 333 23.60 9.20 10.17
N LEU A 334 23.50 10.53 10.22
CA LEU A 334 22.22 11.22 10.44
C LEU A 334 21.59 11.55 9.08
N SER A 335 20.27 11.37 8.99
CA SER A 335 19.53 11.73 7.78
C SER A 335 19.44 13.23 7.56
N GLY A 336 19.58 14.03 8.61
CA GLY A 336 19.16 15.42 8.58
C GLY A 336 17.64 15.55 8.40
N GLY A 337 17.21 16.79 8.22
CA GLY A 337 15.84 17.16 7.88
C GLY A 337 14.80 16.97 8.97
N VAL A 338 13.56 16.63 8.59
CA VAL A 338 12.37 16.74 9.46
C VAL A 338 12.50 15.89 10.73
N ARG A 339 13.05 14.68 10.61
CA ARG A 339 13.14 13.72 11.72
C ARG A 339 14.57 13.54 12.24
N ASN A 340 15.58 13.89 11.43
CA ASN A 340 17.00 13.74 11.74
C ASN A 340 17.36 12.37 12.38
N ASN A 341 16.79 11.30 11.84
CA ASN A 341 16.95 9.97 12.40
C ASN A 341 18.37 9.43 12.21
N VAL A 342 18.77 8.48 13.07
CA VAL A 342 20.02 7.72 12.93
C VAL A 342 19.81 6.56 11.95
N TRP A 343 20.67 6.50 10.94
CA TRP A 343 20.72 5.43 9.95
C TRP A 343 21.98 4.58 10.08
N ARG A 344 21.86 3.32 9.70
CA ARG A 344 22.95 2.33 9.64
C ARG A 344 23.16 1.93 8.19
N ALA A 345 24.32 2.26 7.64
CA ALA A 345 24.72 1.86 6.30
C ALA A 345 25.59 0.60 6.34
N PHE A 346 25.17 -0.39 5.56
CA PHE A 346 25.91 -1.60 5.27
C PHE A 346 26.29 -1.57 3.78
N SER A 347 27.57 -1.70 3.41
CA SER A 347 27.96 -1.73 2.00
C SER A 347 29.15 -2.66 1.75
N ASN A 348 29.07 -3.42 0.66
CA ASN A 348 30.17 -4.13 0.03
C ASN A 348 30.22 -3.77 -1.48
N ARG A 349 30.97 -4.53 -2.30
CA ARG A 349 31.11 -4.27 -3.74
C ARG A 349 29.82 -4.44 -4.54
N ASN A 350 28.95 -5.38 -4.17
CA ASN A 350 27.79 -5.82 -4.95
C ASN A 350 26.44 -5.47 -4.31
N TYR A 351 26.45 -5.01 -3.06
CA TYR A 351 25.27 -4.69 -2.27
C TYR A 351 25.51 -3.49 -1.36
N SER A 352 24.52 -2.61 -1.27
CA SER A 352 24.45 -1.55 -0.29
C SER A 352 23.05 -1.54 0.32
N MET A 353 22.98 -1.33 1.63
CA MET A 353 21.76 -1.12 2.39
C MET A 353 21.94 0.03 3.38
N ALA A 354 20.91 0.83 3.58
CA ALA A 354 20.79 1.74 4.69
C ALA A 354 19.46 1.49 5.40
N VAL A 355 19.48 1.35 6.72
CA VAL A 355 18.29 1.07 7.53
C VAL A 355 18.20 2.03 8.70
N CYS A 356 16.99 2.50 8.98
CA CYS A 356 16.66 3.32 10.13
C CYS A 356 15.49 2.70 10.87
N ASN A 357 15.73 2.27 12.10
CA ASN A 357 14.66 1.79 12.96
C ASN A 357 13.91 2.97 13.57
N LEU A 358 12.58 2.96 13.46
CA LEU A 358 11.71 4.05 13.86
C LEU A 358 10.92 3.71 15.13
N THR A 359 10.66 2.44 15.41
CA THR A 359 9.88 2.00 16.57
C THR A 359 10.60 0.88 17.33
N GLY A 360 10.61 0.99 18.66
CA GLY A 360 11.28 0.03 19.55
C GLY A 360 12.81 0.04 19.47
N SER A 361 13.46 -0.73 20.34
CA SER A 361 14.92 -0.89 20.40
C SER A 361 15.35 -2.23 19.81
N LYS A 362 15.34 -2.38 18.48
CA LYS A 362 15.91 -3.58 17.86
C LYS A 362 17.43 -3.61 18.01
N LYS A 363 17.96 -4.78 18.36
CA LYS A 363 19.41 -5.00 18.45
C LYS A 363 20.04 -4.80 17.07
N VAL A 364 21.25 -4.24 17.03
CA VAL A 364 21.97 -3.96 15.77
C VAL A 364 22.13 -5.21 14.90
N ARG A 365 22.26 -6.39 15.51
CA ARG A 365 22.37 -7.68 14.82
C ARG A 365 21.13 -8.07 14.01
N GLU A 366 19.95 -7.57 14.36
CA GLU A 366 18.71 -7.88 13.63
C GLU A 366 18.55 -6.98 12.40
N MET A 367 19.04 -5.73 12.48
CA MET A 367 18.92 -4.75 11.39
C MET A 367 19.72 -5.10 10.13
N ARG A 368 20.69 -6.03 10.21
CA ARG A 368 21.42 -6.51 9.03
C ARG A 368 20.56 -7.40 8.11
N HIS A 369 19.40 -7.85 8.60
CA HIS A 369 18.44 -8.64 7.82
C HIS A 369 17.30 -7.77 7.26
N ALA A 370 17.41 -6.44 7.37
CA ALA A 370 16.44 -5.54 6.76
C ALA A 370 16.48 -5.65 5.24
N THR A 371 15.33 -5.58 4.58
CA THR A 371 15.26 -5.68 3.12
C THR A 371 13.92 -5.19 2.59
N LEU A 372 13.88 -4.85 1.31
CA LEU A 372 12.67 -4.60 0.53
C LEU A 372 12.53 -5.62 -0.62
N ASN A 373 13.26 -6.74 -0.56
CA ASN A 373 13.47 -7.62 -1.69
C ASN A 373 12.17 -8.22 -2.23
N SER A 374 11.26 -8.70 -1.37
CA SER A 374 10.03 -9.35 -1.85
C SER A 374 9.12 -8.38 -2.60
N ALA A 375 8.91 -7.17 -2.07
CA ALA A 375 8.20 -6.12 -2.80
C ALA A 375 8.95 -5.72 -4.10
N THR A 376 10.28 -5.70 -4.07
CA THR A 376 11.12 -5.40 -5.25
C THR A 376 10.97 -6.43 -6.37
N ARG A 377 10.96 -7.72 -6.01
CA ARG A 377 10.78 -8.84 -6.94
C ARG A 377 9.42 -8.77 -7.63
N PHE A 378 8.36 -8.46 -6.88
CA PHE A 378 7.04 -8.25 -7.48
C PHE A 378 7.01 -7.06 -8.44
N ILE A 379 7.63 -5.93 -8.07
CA ILE A 379 7.73 -4.76 -8.97
C ILE A 379 8.45 -5.15 -10.26
N HIS A 380 9.59 -5.85 -10.17
CA HIS A 380 10.30 -6.35 -11.34
C HIS A 380 9.47 -7.33 -12.16
N PHE A 381 8.67 -8.19 -11.51
CA PHE A 381 7.75 -9.09 -12.19
C PHE A 381 6.73 -8.31 -13.02
N VAL A 382 6.13 -7.24 -12.48
CA VAL A 382 5.19 -6.39 -13.23
C VAL A 382 5.90 -5.66 -14.37
N GLU A 383 7.09 -5.10 -14.13
CA GLU A 383 7.89 -4.35 -15.11
C GLU A 383 8.44 -5.23 -16.26
N ASN A 384 8.56 -6.54 -16.05
CA ASN A 384 9.02 -7.48 -17.07
C ASN A 384 7.91 -8.43 -17.55
N HIS A 385 6.67 -8.25 -17.07
CA HIS A 385 5.57 -9.11 -17.48
C HIS A 385 5.26 -8.90 -18.97
N PRO A 386 5.07 -9.97 -19.76
CA PRO A 386 4.68 -9.84 -21.18
C PRO A 386 3.44 -8.96 -21.41
N PHE A 387 2.51 -8.98 -20.44
CA PHE A 387 1.29 -8.16 -20.46
C PHE A 387 1.50 -6.65 -20.19
N LEU A 388 2.71 -6.19 -19.85
CA LEU A 388 2.96 -4.78 -19.48
C LEU A 388 2.55 -3.81 -20.60
N ILE A 389 2.77 -4.17 -21.86
CA ILE A 389 2.39 -3.33 -23.02
C ILE A 389 0.87 -3.13 -23.07
N SER A 390 0.11 -4.21 -22.85
CA SER A 390 -1.35 -4.18 -22.77
C SER A 390 -1.81 -3.39 -21.54
N LEU A 391 -1.22 -3.66 -20.37
CA LEU A 391 -1.50 -2.97 -19.10
C LEU A 391 -1.37 -1.45 -19.26
N ASN A 392 -0.26 -0.98 -19.83
CA ASN A 392 0.04 0.45 -20.00
C ASN A 392 -0.96 1.17 -20.92
N ARG A 393 -1.73 0.45 -21.75
CA ARG A 393 -2.74 0.99 -22.67
C ARG A 393 -4.15 0.99 -22.09
N MET A 394 -4.36 0.40 -20.91
CA MET A 394 -5.66 0.34 -20.26
C MET A 394 -6.03 1.66 -19.59
N SER A 395 -7.33 1.85 -19.31
CA SER A 395 -7.78 2.90 -18.41
C SER A 395 -7.24 2.68 -16.99
N PRO A 396 -7.09 3.74 -16.19
CA PRO A 396 -6.61 3.62 -14.81
C PRO A 396 -7.37 2.57 -13.99
N ALA A 397 -8.71 2.56 -14.05
CA ALA A 397 -9.54 1.59 -13.34
C ALA A 397 -9.24 0.13 -13.74
N ASN A 398 -8.97 -0.11 -15.03
CA ASN A 398 -8.60 -1.43 -15.54
C ASN A 398 -7.16 -1.80 -15.15
N VAL A 399 -6.24 -0.83 -15.07
CA VAL A 399 -4.90 -1.04 -14.49
C VAL A 399 -5.02 -1.50 -13.04
N VAL A 400 -5.85 -0.84 -12.22
CA VAL A 400 -6.08 -1.25 -10.81
C VAL A 400 -6.55 -2.70 -10.74
N SER A 401 -7.58 -3.06 -11.51
CA SER A 401 -8.11 -4.43 -11.52
C SER A 401 -7.07 -5.45 -11.97
N THR A 402 -6.26 -5.09 -12.98
CA THR A 402 -5.23 -5.99 -13.52
C THR A 402 -4.06 -6.18 -12.56
N LEU A 403 -3.70 -5.18 -11.74
CA LEU A 403 -2.67 -5.34 -10.72
C LEU A 403 -3.07 -6.39 -9.66
N ASP A 404 -4.33 -6.47 -9.26
CA ASP A 404 -4.82 -7.53 -8.37
C ASP A 404 -4.76 -8.92 -9.02
N ILE A 405 -4.95 -9.00 -10.35
CA ILE A 405 -4.80 -10.25 -11.11
C ILE A 405 -3.32 -10.65 -11.18
N LEU A 406 -2.41 -9.71 -11.49
CA LEU A 406 -0.97 -9.96 -11.54
C LEU A 406 -0.41 -10.37 -10.18
N LYS A 407 -0.91 -9.77 -9.09
CA LYS A 407 -0.64 -10.22 -7.72
C LYS A 407 -0.97 -11.69 -7.52
N HIS A 408 -2.19 -12.09 -7.91
CA HIS A 408 -2.61 -13.49 -7.77
C HIS A 408 -1.77 -14.44 -8.62
N LEU A 409 -1.43 -14.06 -9.85
CA LEU A 409 -0.52 -14.83 -10.71
C LEU A 409 0.87 -14.99 -10.09
N TRP A 410 1.43 -13.91 -9.52
CA TRP A 410 2.70 -13.94 -8.79
C TRP A 410 2.65 -14.92 -7.61
N ASN A 411 1.64 -14.77 -6.74
CA ASN A 411 1.48 -15.63 -5.57
C ASN A 411 1.30 -17.11 -5.95
N LYS A 412 0.50 -17.38 -6.99
CA LYS A 412 0.35 -18.73 -7.55
C LYS A 412 1.68 -19.30 -8.04
N LYS A 413 2.50 -18.51 -8.74
CA LYS A 413 3.81 -18.98 -9.23
C LYS A 413 4.79 -19.34 -8.11
N LEU A 414 4.72 -18.63 -6.98
CA LEU A 414 5.49 -18.97 -5.77
C LEU A 414 5.06 -20.32 -5.18
N GLU A 415 3.75 -20.59 -5.11
CA GLU A 415 3.20 -21.87 -4.61
C GLU A 415 3.66 -23.07 -5.45
N HIS A 416 3.89 -22.88 -6.75
CA HIS A 416 4.38 -23.93 -7.66
C HIS A 416 5.92 -23.97 -7.80
N GLY A 417 6.67 -23.14 -7.06
CA GLY A 417 8.14 -23.14 -7.08
C GLY A 417 8.76 -22.64 -8.40
N THR A 418 8.06 -21.77 -9.13
CA THR A 418 8.43 -21.34 -10.49
C THR A 418 9.18 -19.99 -10.57
N ILE A 419 9.61 -19.42 -9.43
CA ILE A 419 10.23 -18.07 -9.33
C ILE A 419 11.42 -18.06 -8.35
#